data_AF-A0A849P9H7-F1
#
_entry.id   AF-A0A849P9H7-F1
#
_cell.length_a   1.000
_cell.length_b   1.000
_cell.length_c   1.000
_cell.angle_alpha   90.00
_cell.angle_beta   90.00
_cell.angle_gamma   90.00
#
_symmetry.space_group_name_H-M   'P 1'
#
loop_
_entity.id
_entity.type
_entity.pdbx_description
1 polymer ?
#
loop_
_entity_poly.entity_id
_entity_poly.type
_entity_poly.pdbx_seq_one_letter_code
_entity_poly.pdbx_strand_id
1 'polypeptide(L)'
;MLFVATQYSQHIMLFPLFVYGTLKKGFSNYARHCSTAVSIEPAWCWGRLYALEAGYPAMELPEQTIQAIGTTEYKLDAQQQGKVLNFEPPRGDWDMVQGELMYFKNPNQEIPPIDLLEDFNPGSDKNLYERVLITIKTEEGLVNAWTYMMKDGKHGGSRLSLSQEGVVEWKSTDTGYIGESQTAASVL
;
A
#
# COMPACT_ATOMS: atom_id res chain seq x y z
N MET A 1 -2.54 14.58 51.77
CA MET A 1 -2.90 13.56 50.76
C MET A 1 -2.71 14.22 49.40
N LEU A 2 -1.58 13.98 48.74
CA LEU A 2 -1.28 14.59 47.44
C LEU A 2 -1.69 13.59 46.35
N PHE A 3 -2.70 13.93 45.55
CA PHE A 3 -2.97 13.23 44.30
C PHE A 3 -1.95 13.71 43.27
N VAL A 4 -1.01 12.86 42.90
CA VAL A 4 -0.19 13.06 41.70
C VAL A 4 -1.04 12.54 40.54
N ALA A 5 -1.70 13.46 39.82
CA ALA A 5 -2.29 13.12 38.53
C ALA A 5 -1.13 12.88 37.56
N THR A 6 -0.88 11.61 37.23
CA THR A 6 0.08 11.24 36.18
C THR A 6 -0.41 11.86 34.88
N GLN A 7 0.32 12.86 34.39
CA GLN A 7 0.14 13.40 33.04
C GLN A 7 0.49 12.27 32.07
N TYR A 8 -0.52 11.55 31.58
CA TYR A 8 -0.36 10.67 30.43
C TYR A 8 -0.06 11.56 29.23
N SER A 9 1.23 11.70 28.89
CA SER A 9 1.62 12.17 27.57
C SER A 9 1.03 11.17 26.56
N GLN A 10 -0.05 11.57 25.89
CA GLN A 10 -0.58 10.83 24.76
C GLN A 10 0.48 10.92 23.66
N HIS A 11 1.40 9.96 23.61
CA HIS A 11 2.22 9.80 22.41
C HIS A 11 1.26 9.64 21.24
N ILE A 12 1.29 10.59 20.30
CA ILE A 12 0.49 10.53 19.08
C ILE A 12 1.03 9.32 18.31
N MET A 13 0.30 8.21 18.39
CA MET A 13 0.61 7.00 17.63
C MET A 13 0.10 7.19 16.21
N LEU A 14 1.01 7.42 15.29
CA LEU A 14 0.67 7.49 13.87
C LEU A 14 0.69 6.09 13.27
N PHE A 15 -0.26 5.80 12.39
CA PHE A 15 -0.27 4.59 11.58
C PHE A 15 0.36 4.90 10.22
N PRO A 16 1.57 4.38 9.91
CA PRO A 16 2.21 4.56 8.61
C PRO A 16 1.61 3.60 7.58
N LEU A 17 1.06 4.14 6.51
CA LEU A 17 0.48 3.39 5.40
C LEU A 17 1.14 3.81 4.07
N PHE A 18 1.82 2.88 3.42
CA PHE A 18 2.32 3.04 2.06
C PHE A 18 1.23 2.63 1.06
N VAL A 19 0.85 3.56 0.18
CA VAL A 19 -0.12 3.34 -0.88
C VAL A 19 0.52 3.60 -2.25
N TYR A 20 0.22 2.74 -3.22
CA TYR A 20 0.86 2.76 -4.55
C TYR A 20 -0.14 2.95 -5.69
N GLY A 21 -1.43 3.04 -5.38
CA GLY A 21 -2.53 2.92 -6.34
C GLY A 21 -3.64 3.95 -6.18
N THR A 22 -4.90 3.48 -6.26
CA THR A 22 -6.10 4.32 -6.21
C THR A 22 -6.30 5.13 -4.91
N LEU A 23 -5.59 4.76 -3.85
CA LEU A 23 -5.57 5.47 -2.56
C LEU A 23 -4.64 6.70 -2.57
N LYS A 24 -3.72 6.83 -3.55
CA LYS A 24 -2.81 7.99 -3.66
C LYS A 24 -3.58 9.30 -3.83
N LYS A 25 -3.01 10.42 -3.38
CA LYS A 25 -3.60 11.75 -3.53
C LYS A 25 -3.86 12.07 -5.01
N GLY A 26 -5.07 12.53 -5.31
CA GLY A 26 -5.52 12.81 -6.68
C GLY A 26 -6.16 11.62 -7.39
N PHE A 27 -6.21 10.44 -6.78
CA PHE A 27 -6.88 9.25 -7.31
C PHE A 27 -8.26 9.03 -6.67
N SER A 28 -9.06 8.14 -7.30
CA SER A 28 -10.49 7.97 -7.03
C SER A 28 -10.85 7.64 -5.58
N ASN A 29 -10.03 6.86 -4.87
CA ASN A 29 -10.33 6.42 -3.51
C ASN A 29 -9.80 7.35 -2.42
N TYR A 30 -8.88 8.27 -2.76
CA TYR A 30 -8.25 9.16 -1.77
C TYR A 30 -9.27 10.00 -0.99
N ALA A 31 -10.17 10.71 -1.67
CA ALA A 31 -11.05 11.67 -1.02
C ALA A 31 -11.93 11.05 0.07
N ARG A 32 -12.36 9.79 -0.15
CA ARG A 32 -13.22 9.05 0.77
C ARG A 32 -12.46 8.34 1.89
N HIS A 33 -11.25 7.85 1.61
CA HIS A 33 -10.56 6.92 2.50
C HIS A 33 -9.28 7.50 3.14
N CYS A 34 -8.61 8.44 2.48
CA CYS A 34 -7.28 8.92 2.88
C CYS A 34 -7.22 10.44 3.12
N SER A 35 -8.34 11.17 2.97
CA SER A 35 -8.36 12.64 3.09
C SER A 35 -8.02 13.18 4.48
N THR A 36 -8.06 12.33 5.52
CA THR A 36 -7.68 12.67 6.90
C THR A 36 -6.21 12.41 7.21
N ALA A 37 -5.44 11.86 6.26
CA ALA A 37 -3.99 11.67 6.41
C ALA A 37 -3.32 12.99 6.80
N VAL A 38 -2.47 12.94 7.83
CA VAL A 38 -1.87 14.15 8.44
C VAL A 38 -0.52 14.51 7.85
N SER A 39 0.07 13.60 7.09
CA SER A 39 1.24 13.79 6.26
C SER A 39 1.14 12.83 5.07
N ILE A 40 1.65 13.27 3.93
CA ILE A 40 1.74 12.51 2.68
C ILE A 40 3.07 12.88 2.05
N GLU A 41 3.93 11.90 1.80
CA GLU A 41 5.23 12.10 1.15
C GLU A 41 5.50 11.00 0.11
N PRO A 42 6.31 11.26 -0.93
CA PRO A 42 6.74 10.24 -1.86
C PRO A 42 7.50 9.11 -1.15
N ALA A 43 7.23 7.87 -1.57
CA ALA A 43 7.92 6.71 -1.05
C ALA A 43 8.04 5.60 -2.10
N TRP A 44 8.91 4.63 -1.83
CA TRP A 44 9.22 3.53 -2.74
C TRP A 44 9.35 2.19 -2.02
N CYS A 45 8.93 1.12 -2.67
CA CYS A 45 9.20 -0.26 -2.24
C CYS A 45 9.62 -1.13 -3.42
N TRP A 46 10.24 -2.27 -3.14
CA TRP A 46 10.45 -3.29 -4.17
C TRP A 46 9.20 -4.14 -4.34
N GLY A 47 8.76 -4.34 -5.58
CA GLY A 47 7.58 -5.14 -5.89
C GLY A 47 7.36 -5.31 -7.38
N ARG A 48 6.24 -5.95 -7.74
CA ARG A 48 5.73 -5.96 -9.11
C ARG A 48 4.34 -5.35 -9.10
N LEU A 49 4.16 -4.29 -9.88
CA LEU A 49 2.89 -3.59 -9.97
C LEU A 49 2.16 -4.00 -11.25
N TYR A 50 0.89 -4.35 -11.12
CA TYR A 50 0.05 -4.80 -12.22
C TYR A 50 -1.15 -3.88 -12.38
N ALA A 51 -1.54 -3.62 -13.62
CA ALA A 51 -2.86 -3.10 -13.96
C ALA A 51 -3.83 -4.27 -14.14
N LEU A 52 -4.79 -4.40 -13.23
CA LEU A 52 -5.81 -5.43 -13.34
C LEU A 52 -6.85 -5.04 -14.38
N GLU A 53 -7.43 -6.03 -15.04
CA GLU A 53 -8.53 -5.84 -16.00
C GLU A 53 -9.73 -5.13 -15.36
N ALA A 54 -9.90 -5.30 -14.05
CA ALA A 54 -10.94 -4.65 -13.27
C ALA A 54 -10.70 -3.13 -13.01
N GLY A 55 -9.57 -2.57 -13.47
CA GLY A 55 -9.30 -1.13 -13.46
C GLY A 55 -8.64 -0.60 -12.19
N TYR A 56 -8.06 -1.46 -11.35
CA TYR A 56 -7.32 -1.09 -10.16
C TYR A 56 -5.98 -1.84 -10.08
N PRO A 57 -4.99 -1.34 -9.30
CA PRO A 57 -3.66 -1.91 -9.29
C PRO A 57 -3.49 -3.05 -8.29
N ALA A 58 -2.67 -4.04 -8.62
CA ALA A 58 -2.20 -5.06 -7.70
C ALA A 58 -0.69 -4.99 -7.52
N MET A 59 -0.22 -5.15 -6.28
CA MET A 59 1.21 -5.26 -6.00
C MET A 59 1.54 -6.63 -5.43
N GLU A 60 2.49 -7.32 -6.05
CA GLU A 60 3.20 -8.46 -5.46
C GLU A 60 4.47 -7.95 -4.77
N LEU A 61 4.82 -8.58 -3.65
CA LEU A 61 6.01 -8.24 -2.87
C LEU A 61 6.95 -9.45 -2.78
N PRO A 62 8.26 -9.24 -2.73
CA PRO A 62 9.19 -10.32 -2.40
C PRO A 62 8.90 -10.82 -0.99
N GLU A 63 8.63 -12.11 -0.81
CA GLU A 63 8.22 -12.69 0.48
C GLU A 63 9.17 -12.33 1.63
N GLN A 64 10.47 -12.23 1.36
CA GLN A 64 11.50 -11.88 2.34
C GLN A 64 11.40 -10.44 2.89
N THR A 65 10.62 -9.54 2.28
CA THR A 65 10.44 -8.16 2.77
C THR A 65 9.28 -8.03 3.75
N ILE A 66 8.41 -9.04 3.82
CA ILE A 66 7.21 -9.07 4.67
C ILE A 66 7.61 -9.39 6.11
N GLN A 67 7.27 -8.48 7.03
CA GLN A 67 7.66 -8.58 8.44
C GLN A 67 6.52 -9.01 9.35
N ALA A 68 5.28 -8.67 8.99
CA ALA A 68 4.07 -8.99 9.73
C ALA A 68 2.85 -8.92 8.82
N ILE A 69 1.79 -9.64 9.20
CA ILE A 69 0.45 -9.51 8.64
C ILE A 69 -0.38 -8.63 9.58
N GLY A 70 -1.23 -7.78 9.01
CA GLY A 70 -2.09 -6.86 9.75
C GLY A 70 -3.13 -7.59 10.60
N THR A 71 -3.61 -6.90 11.63
CA THR A 71 -4.63 -7.40 12.55
C THR A 71 -5.79 -6.42 12.67
N THR A 72 -6.85 -6.79 13.40
CA THR A 72 -7.91 -5.85 13.79
C THR A 72 -7.53 -4.98 15.00
N GLU A 73 -6.36 -5.22 15.60
CA GLU A 73 -5.83 -4.42 16.71
C GLU A 73 -5.02 -3.23 16.17
N TYR A 74 -5.69 -2.31 15.47
CA TYR A 74 -5.04 -1.26 14.67
C TYR A 74 -4.07 -0.36 15.45
N LYS A 75 -4.30 -0.16 16.75
CA LYS A 75 -3.35 0.56 17.62
C LYS A 75 -2.07 -0.23 17.86
N LEU A 76 -2.15 -1.55 18.02
CA LEU A 76 -0.97 -2.42 18.15
C LEU A 76 -0.23 -2.49 16.82
N ASP A 77 -0.95 -2.56 15.70
CA ASP A 77 -0.36 -2.48 14.37
C ASP A 77 0.37 -1.13 14.16
N ALA A 78 -0.20 -0.01 14.60
CA ALA A 78 0.46 1.30 14.55
C ALA A 78 1.73 1.37 15.43
N GLN A 79 1.77 0.58 16.51
CA GLN A 79 2.92 0.48 17.42
C GLN A 79 3.98 -0.50 16.94
N GLN A 80 3.67 -1.33 15.94
CA GLN A 80 4.59 -2.32 15.43
C GLN A 80 5.74 -1.65 14.68
N GLN A 81 6.90 -1.57 15.34
CA GLN A 81 8.08 -0.94 14.76
C GLN A 81 8.79 -1.84 13.74
N GLY A 82 8.59 -3.16 13.79
CA GLY A 82 9.30 -4.11 12.94
C GLY A 82 10.83 -4.00 13.06
N LYS A 83 11.54 -4.42 12.02
CA LYS A 83 12.97 -4.19 11.83
C LYS A 83 13.14 -3.35 10.57
N VAL A 84 14.01 -2.34 10.60
CA VAL A 84 14.39 -1.65 9.35
C VAL A 84 15.30 -2.61 8.58
N LEU A 85 14.76 -3.21 7.52
CA LEU A 85 15.49 -4.14 6.67
C LEU A 85 16.39 -3.38 5.70
N ASN A 86 17.43 -4.05 5.20
CA ASN A 86 18.27 -3.48 4.14
C ASN A 86 17.43 -3.30 2.87
N PHE A 87 17.59 -2.17 2.19
CA PHE A 87 16.77 -1.78 1.03
C PHE A 87 17.52 -1.99 -0.31
N GLU A 88 18.30 -3.06 -0.39
CA GLU A 88 18.99 -3.44 -1.64
C GLU A 88 18.02 -4.12 -2.61
N PRO A 89 18.27 -4.03 -3.93
CA PRO A 89 17.52 -4.77 -4.93
C PRO A 89 17.40 -6.27 -4.57
N PRO A 90 16.18 -6.80 -4.39
CA PRO A 90 16.00 -8.21 -4.08
C PRO A 90 16.48 -9.07 -5.25
N ARG A 91 16.94 -10.30 -4.95
CA ARG A 91 17.26 -11.27 -6.02
C ARG A 91 15.99 -11.59 -6.82
N GLY A 92 16.13 -11.59 -8.14
CA GLY A 92 15.05 -11.92 -9.06
C GLY A 92 14.57 -10.70 -9.83
N ASP A 93 13.41 -10.87 -10.45
CA ASP A 93 12.78 -9.87 -11.30
C ASP A 93 11.82 -9.01 -10.47
N TRP A 94 12.31 -7.92 -9.91
CA TRP A 94 11.58 -6.99 -9.04
C TRP A 94 11.83 -5.55 -9.49
N ASP A 95 10.79 -4.72 -9.44
CA ASP A 95 10.86 -3.31 -9.81
C ASP A 95 10.81 -2.41 -8.57
N MET A 96 11.36 -1.20 -8.71
CA MET A 96 11.13 -0.14 -7.74
C MET A 96 9.75 0.47 -7.99
N VAL A 97 8.81 0.25 -7.08
CA VAL A 97 7.44 0.79 -7.16
C VAL A 97 7.38 2.12 -6.42
N GLN A 98 6.91 3.16 -7.10
CA GLN A 98 6.67 4.47 -6.50
C GLN A 98 5.23 4.58 -5.97
N GLY A 99 5.11 5.11 -4.75
CA GLY A 99 3.86 5.40 -4.09
C GLY A 99 3.97 6.60 -3.16
N GLU A 100 3.10 6.62 -2.16
CA GLU A 100 3.02 7.65 -1.12
C GLU A 100 3.00 6.99 0.26
N LEU A 101 3.79 7.51 1.19
CA LEU A 101 3.64 7.21 2.60
C LEU A 101 2.66 8.19 3.23
N MET A 102 1.63 7.66 3.87
CA MET A 102 0.60 8.41 4.58
C MET A 102 0.62 8.09 6.07
N TYR A 103 0.30 9.07 6.90
CA TYR A 103 0.17 8.89 8.34
C TYR A 103 -1.23 9.20 8.83
N PHE A 104 -1.80 8.31 9.63
CA PHE A 104 -3.15 8.43 10.22
C PHE A 104 -3.07 8.54 11.75
N LYS A 105 -3.88 9.41 12.36
CA LYS A 105 -3.84 9.71 13.81
C LYS A 105 -4.77 8.83 14.64
N ASN A 106 -5.82 8.30 14.02
CA ASN A 106 -6.92 7.57 14.63
C ASN A 106 -7.07 6.20 13.93
N PRO A 107 -6.09 5.28 14.09
CA PRO A 107 -6.07 4.02 13.34
C PRO A 107 -7.34 3.19 13.46
N ASN A 108 -7.98 3.16 14.64
CA ASN A 108 -9.24 2.44 14.85
C ASN A 108 -10.46 3.01 14.09
N GLN A 109 -10.36 4.23 13.55
CA GLN A 109 -11.41 4.88 12.77
C GLN A 109 -11.05 4.94 11.28
N GLU A 110 -9.77 5.15 10.98
CA GLU A 110 -9.30 5.47 9.63
C GLU A 110 -8.89 4.22 8.83
N ILE A 111 -8.38 3.17 9.48
CA ILE A 111 -7.91 1.96 8.77
C ILE A 111 -9.04 0.95 8.45
N PRO A 112 -10.05 0.68 9.32
CA PRO A 112 -11.10 -0.29 8.98
C PRO A 112 -11.84 -0.02 7.66
N PRO A 113 -12.17 1.24 7.30
CA PRO A 113 -12.77 1.53 5.99
C PRO A 113 -11.86 1.26 4.79
N ILE A 114 -10.53 1.29 4.99
CA ILE A 114 -9.54 0.94 3.96
C ILE A 114 -9.43 -0.58 3.86
N ASP A 115 -9.32 -1.29 4.99
CA ASP A 115 -9.36 -2.76 5.02
C ASP A 115 -10.62 -3.32 4.34
N LEU A 116 -11.78 -2.68 4.54
CA LEU A 116 -13.03 -3.05 3.87
C LEU A 116 -12.99 -2.82 2.35
N LEU A 117 -12.37 -1.74 1.89
CA LEU A 117 -12.20 -1.45 0.46
C LEU A 117 -11.29 -2.48 -0.20
N GLU A 118 -10.20 -2.86 0.47
CA GLU A 118 -9.17 -3.79 -0.02
C GLU A 118 -9.54 -5.27 0.22
N ASP A 119 -10.76 -5.54 0.73
CA ASP A 119 -11.26 -6.87 1.11
C ASP A 119 -10.24 -7.67 1.94
N PHE A 120 -9.72 -7.01 2.98
CA PHE A 120 -8.80 -7.58 3.94
C PHE A 120 -9.51 -7.94 5.24
N ASN A 121 -9.44 -9.23 5.60
CA ASN A 121 -9.87 -9.76 6.89
C ASN A 121 -8.76 -10.66 7.48
N PRO A 122 -8.13 -10.29 8.62
CA PRO A 122 -7.06 -11.07 9.21
C PRO A 122 -7.40 -12.55 9.42
N GLY A 123 -6.55 -13.45 8.93
CA GLY A 123 -6.73 -14.91 9.05
C GLY A 123 -7.68 -15.54 8.03
N SER A 124 -8.32 -14.76 7.17
CA SER A 124 -9.08 -15.26 6.02
C SER A 124 -8.16 -15.69 4.87
N ASP A 125 -8.46 -16.80 4.23
CA ASP A 125 -7.79 -17.26 3.00
C ASP A 125 -8.37 -16.59 1.72
N LYS A 126 -9.52 -15.94 1.86
CA LYS A 126 -10.29 -15.32 0.78
C LYS A 126 -9.98 -13.84 0.55
N ASN A 127 -9.03 -13.27 1.28
CA ASN A 127 -8.64 -11.87 1.11
C ASN A 127 -8.25 -11.58 -0.35
N LEU A 128 -8.74 -10.45 -0.87
CA LEU A 128 -8.29 -9.90 -2.14
C LEU A 128 -6.86 -9.36 -1.97
N TYR A 129 -6.66 -8.50 -0.97
CA TYR A 129 -5.35 -8.02 -0.55
C TYR A 129 -5.04 -8.44 0.89
N GLU A 130 -3.76 -8.69 1.17
CA GLU A 130 -3.22 -8.83 2.52
C GLU A 130 -2.59 -7.51 2.94
N ARG A 131 -2.97 -7.00 4.13
CA ARG A 131 -2.24 -5.90 4.74
C ARG A 131 -0.96 -6.43 5.40
N VAL A 132 0.19 -5.93 4.99
CA VAL A 132 1.50 -6.41 5.44
C VAL A 132 2.42 -5.27 5.84
N LEU A 133 3.32 -5.52 6.78
CA LEU A 133 4.35 -4.58 7.20
C LEU A 133 5.63 -4.81 6.40
N ILE A 134 6.16 -3.76 5.78
CA ILE A 134 7.41 -3.79 5.02
C ILE A 134 8.31 -2.60 5.35
N THR A 135 9.58 -2.68 4.96
CA THR A 135 10.47 -1.50 4.89
C THR A 135 10.31 -0.83 3.54
N ILE A 136 10.09 0.49 3.55
CA ILE A 136 10.04 1.35 2.37
C ILE A 136 11.15 2.39 2.45
N LYS A 137 11.46 2.98 1.30
CA LYS A 137 12.34 4.14 1.18
C LYS A 137 11.49 5.41 1.06
N THR A 138 11.87 6.46 1.78
CA THR A 138 11.41 7.84 1.58
C THR A 138 12.61 8.71 1.18
N GLU A 139 12.38 10.01 0.98
CA GLU A 139 13.49 10.97 0.79
C GLU A 139 14.34 11.12 2.06
N GLU A 140 13.74 10.95 3.24
CA GLU A 140 14.39 11.14 4.54
C GLU A 140 15.11 9.88 5.05
N GLY A 141 14.79 8.70 4.51
CA GLY A 141 15.46 7.46 4.88
C GLY A 141 14.59 6.22 4.73
N LEU A 142 14.93 5.18 5.47
CA LEU A 142 14.16 3.93 5.49
C LEU A 142 13.21 3.92 6.69
N VAL A 143 11.96 3.57 6.43
CA VAL A 143 10.91 3.48 7.45
C VAL A 143 10.10 2.22 7.23
N ASN A 144 9.45 1.73 8.29
CA ASN A 144 8.48 0.64 8.17
C ASN A 144 7.07 1.20 8.00
N ALA A 145 6.32 0.64 7.06
CA ALA A 145 4.95 1.03 6.78
C ALA A 145 4.09 -0.18 6.44
N TRP A 146 2.82 -0.11 6.80
CA TRP A 146 1.82 -1.06 6.34
C TRP A 146 1.50 -0.80 4.88
N THR A 147 1.22 -1.84 4.11
CA THR A 147 0.74 -1.72 2.73
C THR A 147 -0.17 -2.90 2.40
N TYR A 148 -0.83 -2.86 1.24
CA TYR A 148 -1.70 -3.93 0.77
C TYR A 148 -1.01 -4.67 -0.39
N MET A 149 -0.96 -5.99 -0.37
CA MET A 149 -0.41 -6.79 -1.47
C MET A 149 -1.38 -7.87 -1.92
N MET A 150 -1.29 -8.29 -3.17
CA MET A 150 -1.98 -9.50 -3.64
C MET A 150 -1.00 -10.67 -3.64
N LYS A 151 -1.47 -11.84 -3.22
CA LYS A 151 -0.71 -13.10 -3.32
C LYS A 151 -0.67 -13.56 -4.78
N ASP A 152 0.47 -14.07 -5.21
CA ASP A 152 0.73 -14.55 -6.58
C ASP A 152 -0.41 -15.45 -7.12
N GLY A 153 -0.72 -15.28 -8.40
CA GLY A 153 -1.68 -16.12 -9.13
C GLY A 153 -3.16 -15.85 -8.82
N LYS A 154 -3.48 -14.83 -8.01
CA LYS A 154 -4.87 -14.41 -7.72
C LYS A 154 -5.43 -13.35 -8.67
N HIS A 155 -4.67 -12.87 -9.65
CA HIS A 155 -5.06 -11.71 -10.44
C HIS A 155 -4.86 -11.90 -11.94
N GLY A 156 -5.79 -11.35 -12.74
CA GLY A 156 -5.67 -11.16 -14.18
C GLY A 156 -5.28 -9.71 -14.47
N GLY A 157 -4.28 -9.50 -15.31
CA GLY A 157 -3.77 -8.16 -15.60
C GLY A 157 -2.40 -8.16 -16.27
N SER A 158 -1.87 -6.96 -16.53
CA SER A 158 -0.55 -6.76 -17.15
C SER A 158 0.39 -6.07 -16.17
N ARG A 159 1.62 -6.58 -16.05
CA ARG A 159 2.67 -5.92 -15.28
C ARG A 159 2.99 -4.57 -15.93
N LEU A 160 3.06 -3.53 -15.11
CA LEU A 160 3.43 -2.20 -15.57
C LEU A 160 4.93 -2.12 -15.84
N SER A 161 5.29 -1.42 -16.91
CA SER A 161 6.68 -1.22 -17.31
C SER A 161 7.32 -0.08 -16.52
N LEU A 162 8.66 -0.14 -16.43
CA LEU A 162 9.48 0.95 -15.89
C LEU A 162 9.26 2.25 -16.67
N SER A 163 9.18 3.35 -15.93
CA SER A 163 9.27 4.70 -16.48
C SER A 163 10.70 5.02 -16.93
N GLN A 164 10.89 6.19 -17.56
CA GLN A 164 12.22 6.69 -17.90
C GLN A 164 13.13 6.90 -16.68
N GLU A 165 12.54 7.06 -15.50
CA GLU A 165 13.23 7.25 -14.23
C GLU A 165 13.60 5.91 -13.55
N GLY A 166 13.29 4.78 -14.20
CA GLY A 166 13.61 3.46 -13.68
C GLY A 166 12.71 3.01 -12.52
N VAL A 167 11.52 3.60 -12.41
CA VAL A 167 10.51 3.22 -11.40
C VAL A 167 9.20 2.82 -12.09
N VAL A 168 8.42 1.97 -11.43
CA VAL A 168 7.06 1.64 -11.84
C VAL A 168 6.09 2.47 -11.02
N GLU A 169 5.13 3.11 -11.69
CA GLU A 169 4.16 3.99 -11.03
C GLU A 169 2.75 3.72 -11.56
N TRP A 170 1.77 3.60 -10.65
CA TRP A 170 0.37 3.71 -11.04
C TRP A 170 0.06 5.14 -11.47
N LYS A 171 -0.21 5.34 -12.74
CA LYS A 171 -0.70 6.61 -13.28
C LYS A 171 -2.19 6.50 -13.49
N SER A 172 -2.90 7.61 -13.28
CA SER A 172 -4.34 7.66 -13.55
C SER A 172 -4.52 7.32 -15.03
N THR A 173 -5.04 6.15 -15.33
CA THR A 173 -5.54 5.86 -16.68
C THR A 173 -6.77 6.74 -16.87
N ASP A 174 -6.87 7.49 -17.97
CA ASP A 174 -8.03 8.34 -18.34
C ASP A 174 -9.36 7.57 -18.48
N THR A 175 -9.35 6.29 -18.16
CA THR A 175 -10.38 5.32 -18.44
C THR A 175 -10.69 4.58 -17.17
N GLY A 176 -11.48 5.14 -16.25
CA GLY A 176 -12.19 4.26 -15.32
C GLY A 176 -12.94 3.20 -16.15
N TYR A 177 -12.35 2.02 -16.33
CA TYR A 177 -12.76 0.94 -17.24
C TYR A 177 -12.74 1.23 -18.77
N ILE A 178 -11.99 0.44 -19.56
CA ILE A 178 -12.37 0.06 -20.94
C ILE A 178 -12.37 -1.47 -20.98
N GLY A 179 -13.57 -2.06 -21.00
CA GLY A 179 -13.76 -3.47 -21.35
C GLY A 179 -13.59 -3.69 -22.86
N GLU A 180 -13.28 -4.93 -23.22
CA GLU A 180 -12.90 -5.43 -24.54
C GLU A 180 -13.51 -4.70 -25.76
N SER A 181 -12.65 -4.38 -26.72
CA SER A 181 -12.94 -4.80 -28.10
C SER A 181 -11.66 -5.30 -28.75
N GLN A 182 -11.49 -6.62 -28.74
CA GLN A 182 -10.85 -7.25 -29.88
C GLN A 182 -11.87 -7.25 -31.02
N THR A 183 -11.57 -6.54 -32.10
CA THR A 183 -11.82 -7.09 -33.43
C THR A 183 -10.56 -6.95 -34.25
N ALA A 184 -10.06 -8.12 -34.62
CA ALA A 184 -8.88 -8.36 -35.42
C ALA A 184 -9.03 -7.84 -36.86
N ALA A 185 -7.87 -7.57 -37.46
CA ALA A 185 -7.44 -7.92 -38.81
C ALA A 185 -8.44 -7.83 -39.97
N SER A 186 -8.12 -6.99 -40.95
CA SER A 186 -7.88 -7.36 -42.37
C SER A 186 -7.67 -6.08 -43.17
N VAL A 187 -6.51 -5.84 -43.78
CA VAL A 187 -6.27 -6.14 -45.20
C VAL A 187 -7.39 -5.57 -46.10
N LEU A 188 -7.25 -4.30 -46.50
CA LEU A 188 -7.06 -3.81 -47.88
C LEU A 188 -6.92 -2.29 -47.88
#